data_AF-A0A067QQ70-F1
#
_entry.id   AF-A0A067QQ70-F1
#
_cell.length_a   1.000
_cell.length_b   1.000
_cell.length_c   1.000
_cell.angle_alpha   90.00
_cell.angle_beta   90.00
_cell.angle_gamma   90.00
#
_symmetry.space_group_name_H-M   'P 1'
#
loop_
_entity.id
_entity.type
_entity.pdbx_description
1 polymer ?
#
loop_
_entity_poly.entity_id
_entity_poly.type
_entity_poly.pdbx_seq_one_letter_code
_entity_poly.pdbx_strand_id
1 'polypeptide(L)' 'MVGSSIAKTNTKFRDSVKPETRLIITLRFLASGDPYTSLMYTFKVSKQLISEIVPEVCRCLNEALSDYIKVSYF' A
#
# COMPACT_ATOMS: atom_id res chain seq x y z
N MET A 1 13.88 1.77 -5.84
CA MET A 1 13.29 2.81 -4.98
C MET A 1 11.78 2.56 -4.91
N VAL A 2 11.21 2.30 -3.73
CA VAL A 2 9.77 1.92 -3.61
C VAL A 2 8.84 3.10 -3.88
N GLY A 3 9.24 4.32 -3.50
CA GLY A 3 8.40 5.53 -3.61
C GLY A 3 7.96 5.87 -5.03
N SER A 4 8.82 5.64 -6.04
CA SER A 4 8.48 5.85 -7.45
C SER A 4 7.50 4.81 -7.98
N SER A 5 7.56 3.57 -7.49
CA SER A 5 6.72 2.47 -7.96
C SER A 5 5.28 2.54 -7.42
N ILE A 6 5.08 3.13 -6.23
CA ILE A 6 3.77 3.30 -5.61
C ILE A 6 3.17 4.69 -5.84
N ALA A 7 3.84 5.57 -6.57
CA ALA A 7 3.29 6.87 -6.93
C ALA A 7 2.22 6.73 -8.01
N LYS A 8 1.09 7.43 -7.84
CA LYS A 8 0.04 7.54 -8.87
C LYS A 8 -0.04 8.98 -9.35
N THR A 9 -0.49 9.14 -10.59
CA THR A 9 -0.70 10.44 -11.20
C THR A 9 -2.04 11.02 -10.73
N ASN A 10 -2.06 12.33 -10.46
CA ASN A 10 -3.30 13.04 -10.19
C ASN A 10 -4.19 13.05 -11.44
N THR A 11 -5.50 12.95 -11.23
CA THR A 11 -6.48 13.04 -12.31
C THR A 11 -7.20 14.39 -12.25
N LYS A 12 -7.85 14.79 -13.34
CA LYS A 12 -8.68 16.02 -13.37
C LYS A 12 -9.84 16.00 -12.38
N PHE A 13 -10.24 14.84 -11.88
CA PHE A 13 -11.37 14.67 -10.97
C PHE A 13 -10.93 14.54 -9.50
N ARG A 14 -9.74 14.00 -9.24
CA ARG A 14 -9.25 13.75 -7.88
C ARG A 14 -7.73 13.64 -7.83
N ASP A 15 -7.16 14.20 -6.76
CA ASP A 15 -5.78 13.97 -6.38
C ASP A 15 -5.54 12.53 -5.94
N SER A 16 -4.41 11.99 -6.38
CA SER A 16 -3.97 10.67 -5.99
C SER A 16 -3.58 10.63 -4.50
N VAL A 17 -3.73 9.46 -3.88
CA VAL A 17 -3.21 9.25 -2.52
C VAL A 17 -1.69 9.27 -2.59
N LYS A 18 -1.06 10.14 -1.79
CA LYS A 18 0.39 10.30 -1.77
C LYS A 18 1.11 8.96 -1.56
N PRO A 19 2.28 8.73 -2.19
CA PRO A 19 3.06 7.51 -2.04
C PRO A 19 3.29 7.11 -0.58
N GLU A 20 3.63 8.08 0.26
CA GLU A 20 3.87 7.92 1.71
C GLU A 20 2.63 7.39 2.43
N THR A 21 1.45 7.96 2.14
CA THR A 21 0.19 7.52 2.75
C THR A 21 -0.16 6.09 2.33
N ARG A 22 0.05 5.74 1.05
CA ARG A 22 -0.15 4.38 0.54
C ARG A 22 0.74 3.37 1.27
N LEU A 23 2.00 3.75 1.50
CA LEU A 23 2.95 2.94 2.26
C LEU A 23 2.51 2.78 3.73
N ILE A 24 2.17 3.87 4.40
CA ILE A 24 1.77 3.86 5.82
C ILE A 24 0.51 3.00 6.03
N ILE A 25 -0.49 3.10 5.15
CA ILE A 25 -1.71 2.27 5.20
C ILE A 25 -1.33 0.79 5.15
N THR A 26 -0.45 0.43 4.22
CA THR A 26 -0.04 -0.96 4.01
C THR A 26 0.79 -1.47 5.20
N LEU A 27 1.74 -0.69 5.71
CA LEU A 27 2.52 -1.05 6.89
C LEU A 27 1.63 -1.21 8.13
N ARG A 28 0.64 -0.33 8.30
CA ARG A 28 -0.33 -0.46 9.40
C ARG A 28 -1.15 -1.73 9.28
N PHE A 29 -1.61 -2.05 8.07
CA PHE A 29 -2.32 -3.31 7.80
C PHE A 29 -1.45 -4.53 8.13
N LEU A 30 -0.19 -4.55 7.67
CA LEU A 30 0.74 -5.65 7.92
C LEU A 30 1.11 -5.80 9.41
N ALA A 31 1.24 -4.70 10.14
CA ALA A 31 1.62 -4.71 11.55
C ALA A 31 0.45 -5.07 12.49
N SER A 32 -0.78 -4.63 12.17
CA SER A 32 -1.94 -4.79 13.06
C SER A 32 -2.92 -5.87 12.62
N GLY A 33 -2.98 -6.23 11.33
CA GLY A 33 -3.99 -7.13 10.78
C GLY A 33 -5.41 -6.58 10.81
N ASP A 34 -5.57 -5.27 11.04
CA ASP A 34 -6.87 -4.61 11.16
C ASP A 34 -7.71 -4.75 9.87
N PRO A 35 -9.04 -4.89 9.98
CA PRO A 35 -9.89 -4.90 8.81
C PRO A 35 -9.84 -3.54 8.07
N TYR A 36 -10.03 -3.56 6.76
CA TYR A 36 -10.00 -2.34 5.94
C TYR A 36 -11.01 -1.26 6.37
N THR A 37 -12.08 -1.63 7.07
CA THR A 37 -13.03 -0.68 7.67
C THR A 37 -12.37 0.18 8.75
N SER A 38 -11.53 -0.42 9.60
CA SER A 38 -10.77 0.31 10.62
C SER A 38 -9.81 1.31 9.97
N LEU A 39 -9.04 0.84 8.98
CA LEU A 39 -8.10 1.69 8.21
C LEU A 39 -8.82 2.83 7.47
N MET A 40 -10.04 2.60 6.97
CA MET A 40 -10.84 3.64 6.34
C MET A 40 -11.11 4.80 7.29
N TYR A 41 -11.49 4.51 8.54
CA TYR A 41 -11.74 5.56 9.54
C TYR A 41 -10.45 6.28 9.94
N THR A 42 -9.33 5.56 10.08
CA THR A 42 -8.04 6.15 10.47
C THR A 42 -7.46 7.06 9.37
N PHE A 43 -7.44 6.59 8.12
CA PHE A 43 -6.74 7.28 7.03
C PHE A 43 -7.68 8.09 6.13
N LYS A 44 -9.00 8.04 6.36
CA LYS A 44 -10.02 8.71 5.54
C LYS A 44 -9.93 8.33 4.05
N VAL A 45 -9.55 7.09 3.78
CA VAL A 45 -9.48 6.50 2.43
C VAL A 45 -10.58 5.47 2.31
N SER A 46 -11.28 5.42 1.18
CA SER A 46 -12.37 4.46 0.99
C SER A 46 -11.85 3.02 1.09
N LYS A 47 -12.66 2.14 1.68
CA LYS A 47 -12.34 0.71 1.79
C LYS A 47 -11.95 0.08 0.45
N GLN A 48 -12.65 0.46 -0.62
CA GLN A 48 -12.37 -0.01 -1.98
C GLN A 48 -10.96 0.40 -2.44
N LEU A 49 -10.58 1.66 -2.24
CA LEU A 49 -9.23 2.12 -2.60
C LEU A 49 -8.16 1.46 -1.72
N ILE A 50 -8.42 1.24 -0.43
CA ILE A 50 -7.50 0.49 0.44
C ILE A 50 -7.28 -0.93 -0.07
N SER A 51 -8.35 -1.61 -0.53
CA SER A 51 -8.25 -2.97 -1.07
C SER A 51 -7.41 -3.05 -2.35
N GLU A 52 -7.25 -1.95 -3.09
CA GLU A 52 -6.34 -1.86 -4.23
C GLU A 52 -4.91 -1.47 -3.80
N ILE A 53 -4.79 -0.54 -2.85
CA ILE A 53 -3.49 -0.05 -2.35
C ILE A 53 -2.67 -1.16 -1.71
N VAL A 54 -3.25 -1.92 -0.77
CA VAL A 54 -2.53 -2.92 0.02
C VAL A 54 -1.82 -3.95 -0.86
N PRO A 55 -2.49 -4.68 -1.78
CA PRO A 55 -1.81 -5.65 -2.63
C PRO A 55 -0.79 -5.01 -3.60
N GLU A 56 -1.08 -3.81 -4.13
CA GLU A 56 -0.13 -3.10 -5.02
C GLU A 56 1.17 -2.76 -4.29
N VAL A 57 1.08 -2.21 -3.08
CA VAL A 57 2.24 -1.85 -2.27
C VAL A 57 2.98 -3.10 -1.80
N CYS A 58 2.28 -4.17 -1.39
CA CYS A 58 2.91 -5.43 -1.03
C CYS A 58 3.70 -6.04 -2.19
N ARG A 59 3.18 -5.97 -3.42
CA ARG A 59 3.91 -6.41 -4.62
C ARG A 59 5.19 -5.59 -4.82
N CYS A 60 5.08 -4.26 -4.76
CA CYS A 60 6.24 -3.38 -4.90
C CYS A 60 7.29 -3.62 -3.80
N LEU A 61 6.85 -3.92 -2.56
CA LEU A 61 7.73 -4.26 -1.45
C LEU A 61 8.45 -5.59 -1.69
N ASN A 62 7.74 -6.63 -2.15
CA ASN A 62 8.35 -7.91 -2.49
C ASN A 62 9.39 -7.78 -3.61
N GLU A 63 9.09 -7.00 -4.65
CA GLU A 63 10.04 -6.73 -5.73
C GLU A 63 11.27 -5.97 -5.21
N ALA A 64 11.08 -4.94 -4.39
CA ALA A 64 12.17 -4.13 -3.85
C ALA A 64 13.03 -4.85 -2.80
N LEU A 65 12.45 -5.82 -2.08
CA LEU A 65 13.12 -6.60 -1.06
C LEU A 65 13.55 -7.99 -1.57
N SER A 66 13.33 -8.29 -2.85
CA SER A 66 13.64 -9.60 -3.45
C SER A 66 15.10 -10.01 -3.25
N ASP A 67 16.02 -9.06 -3.33
CA ASP A 67 17.46 -9.28 -3.08
C ASP A 67 17.78 -9.65 -1.62
N TYR A 68 16.89 -9.31 -0.69
CA TYR A 68 17.08 -9.48 0.77
C TYR A 68 16.24 -10.62 1.36
N ILE A 69 15.21 -11.08 0.65
CA ILE A 69 14.28 -12.09 1.15
C ILE A 69 14.45 -13.39 0.36
N LYS A 70 14.95 -14.43 1.03
CA LYS A 70 14.84 -15.80 0.52
C LYS A 70 13.41 -16.29 0.71
N VAL A 71 12.60 -16.20 -0.34
CA VAL A 71 11.29 -16.86 -0.37
C VAL A 71 11.52 -18.34 -0.64
N SER A 72 11.59 -19.15 0.43
CA SER A 72 11.67 -20.60 0.31
C SER A 72 10.29 -21.14 -0.03
N TYR A 73 10.05 -21.45 -1.29
CA TYR A 73 8.88 -22.24 -1.69
C TYR A 73 9.17 -23.70 -1.29
N PHE A 74 8.42 -24.21 -0.31
CA PHE A 74 8.40 -25.62 0.07
C PHE A 74 7.58 -26.45 -0.92
#